data_AF-A0A1M6SW92-F1
#
_entry.id   AF-A0A1M6SW92-F1
#
_cell.length_a   1.000
_cell.length_b   1.000
_cell.length_c   1.000
_cell.angle_alpha   90.00
_cell.angle_beta   90.00
_cell.angle_gamma   90.00
#
_symmetry.space_group_name_H-M   'P 1'
#
loop_
_entity.id
_entity.type
_entity.pdbx_description
1 polymer ?
#
loop_
_entity_poly.entity_id
_entity_poly.type
_entity_poly.pdbx_seq_one_letter_code
_entity_poly.pdbx_strand_id
1 'polypeptide(L)'
;MAEDSTLYTCNSIEDATNLLESALIIGQSPALIILDHSDKPREENLKFSKLLHDGIPESWIVELVPEDMPLPKDESGIFWIRRPLSEEEWAATLQQVLLRNGSPQWAAGNEI
;
A
#
# COMPACT_ATOMS: atom_id res chain seq x y z
N MET A 1 15.23 6.39 -18.83
CA MET A 1 14.72 5.07 -19.23
C MET A 1 13.31 5.03 -18.71
N ALA A 2 12.29 4.91 -19.56
CA ALA A 2 10.92 4.84 -19.09
C ALA A 2 10.77 3.47 -18.43
N GLU A 3 10.81 3.44 -17.11
CA GLU A 3 10.51 2.24 -16.33
C GLU A 3 9.06 1.87 -16.65
N ASP A 4 8.88 0.71 -17.27
CA ASP A 4 7.59 0.20 -17.71
C ASP A 4 6.68 0.13 -16.48
N SER A 5 5.82 1.14 -16.32
CA SER A 5 4.93 1.25 -15.16
C SER A 5 3.76 0.33 -15.40
N THR A 6 4.00 -0.97 -15.21
CA THR A 6 2.97 -1.98 -15.41
C THR A 6 1.96 -1.90 -14.27
N LEU A 7 0.73 -1.51 -14.60
CA LEU A 7 -0.39 -1.48 -13.67
C LEU A 7 -1.11 -2.83 -13.69
N TYR A 8 -1.25 -3.46 -12.53
CA TYR A 8 -2.09 -4.62 -12.34
C TYR A 8 -3.28 -4.28 -11.46
N THR A 9 -4.46 -4.74 -11.83
CA THR A 9 -5.67 -4.58 -11.03
C THR A 9 -6.18 -5.97 -10.65
N CYS A 10 -6.48 -6.14 -9.36
CA CYS A 10 -6.97 -7.39 -8.81
C CYS A 10 -8.36 -7.14 -8.22
N ASN A 11 -9.30 -8.04 -8.48
CA ASN A 11 -10.67 -7.92 -7.95
C ASN A 11 -10.88 -8.79 -6.69
N SER A 12 -9.88 -9.59 -6.32
CA SER A 12 -9.93 -10.55 -5.21
C SER A 12 -8.59 -10.59 -4.48
N ILE A 13 -8.63 -10.91 -3.19
CA ILE A 13 -7.40 -11.18 -2.39
C ILE A 13 -6.61 -12.35 -2.98
N GLU A 14 -7.28 -13.39 -3.46
CA GLU A 14 -6.63 -14.56 -4.09
C GLU A 14 -5.83 -14.16 -5.33
N ASP A 15 -6.43 -13.37 -6.25
CA ASP A 15 -5.76 -12.86 -7.43
C ASP A 15 -4.53 -12.02 -7.06
N ALA A 16 -4.70 -11.12 -6.08
CA ALA A 16 -3.61 -10.27 -5.59
C ALA A 16 -2.47 -11.09 -4.99
N THR A 17 -2.80 -12.13 -4.20
CA THR A 17 -1.82 -13.01 -3.57
C THR A 17 -1.02 -13.76 -4.62
N ASN A 18 -1.68 -14.42 -5.57
CA ASN A 18 -1.03 -15.17 -6.65
C ASN A 18 -0.11 -14.29 -7.51
N LEU A 19 -0.54 -13.06 -7.80
CA LEU A 19 0.25 -12.09 -8.56
C LEU A 19 1.48 -11.65 -7.79
N LEU A 20 1.32 -11.30 -6.51
CA LEU A 20 2.43 -10.90 -5.65
C LEU A 20 3.42 -12.04 -5.46
N GLU A 21 2.97 -13.26 -5.19
CA GLU A 21 3.86 -14.43 -5.07
C GLU A 21 4.66 -14.64 -6.36
N SER A 22 4.00 -14.58 -7.52
CA SER A 22 4.67 -14.73 -8.82
C SER A 22 5.72 -13.64 -9.04
N ALA A 23 5.40 -12.39 -8.71
CA ALA A 23 6.28 -11.23 -8.85
C ALA A 23 7.48 -11.31 -7.88
N LEU A 24 7.25 -11.70 -6.64
CA LEU A 24 8.28 -11.88 -5.62
C LEU A 24 9.24 -13.02 -5.98
N ILE A 25 8.75 -14.14 -6.53
CA ILE A 25 9.57 -15.28 -6.97
C ILE A 25 10.60 -14.85 -8.04
N ILE A 26 10.22 -13.95 -8.95
CA ILE A 26 11.10 -13.45 -10.00
C ILE A 26 11.92 -12.21 -9.58
N GLY A 27 11.82 -11.80 -8.31
CA GLY A 27 12.54 -10.65 -7.76
C GLY A 27 12.04 -9.30 -8.27
N GLN A 28 10.77 -9.21 -8.68
CA GLN A 28 10.16 -7.98 -9.19
C GLN A 28 9.02 -7.52 -8.26
N SER A 29 9.37 -7.11 -7.04
CA SER A 29 8.40 -6.55 -6.10
C SER A 29 7.79 -5.25 -6.67
N PRO A 30 6.46 -5.05 -6.58
CA PRO A 30 5.84 -3.83 -7.06
C PRO A 30 6.29 -2.63 -6.23
N ALA A 31 6.55 -1.48 -6.87
CA ALA A 31 6.95 -0.28 -6.13
C ALA A 31 5.81 0.29 -5.27
N LEU A 32 4.56 0.15 -5.71
CA LEU A 32 3.36 0.68 -5.06
C LEU A 32 2.22 -0.34 -5.12
N ILE A 33 1.58 -0.55 -3.98
CA ILE A 33 0.40 -1.37 -3.80
C ILE A 33 -0.72 -0.48 -3.26
N ILE A 34 -1.88 -0.52 -3.89
CA ILE A 34 -3.07 0.19 -3.45
C ILE A 34 -4.08 -0.86 -2.97
N LEU A 35 -4.42 -0.84 -1.69
CA LEU A 35 -5.38 -1.76 -1.09
C LEU A 35 -6.69 -1.02 -0.79
N ASP A 36 -7.80 -1.53 -1.32
CA ASP A 36 -9.13 -0.96 -1.10
C ASP A 36 -9.91 -1.79 -0.07
N HIS A 37 -10.20 -1.22 1.10
CA HIS A 37 -11.00 -1.88 2.15
C HIS A 37 -12.51 -1.91 1.86
N SER A 38 -12.95 -1.37 0.73
CA SER A 38 -14.36 -1.20 0.37
C SER A 38 -15.14 -0.38 1.41
N ASP A 39 -16.47 -0.34 1.31
CA ASP A 39 -17.33 0.40 2.26
C ASP A 39 -17.27 -0.12 3.70
N LYS A 40 -16.83 -1.36 3.91
CA LYS A 40 -16.67 -1.97 5.24
C LYS A 40 -15.43 -2.85 5.27
N PRO A 41 -14.48 -2.59 6.19
CA PRO A 41 -13.30 -3.43 6.33
C PRO A 41 -13.75 -4.84 6.74
N ARG A 42 -13.45 -5.82 5.90
CA ARG A 42 -13.64 -7.23 6.23
C ARG A 42 -12.42 -7.71 7.00
N GLU A 43 -12.61 -8.69 7.89
CA GLU A 43 -11.51 -9.30 8.63
C GLU A 43 -10.43 -9.86 7.69
N GLU A 44 -10.84 -10.36 6.52
CA GLU A 44 -9.94 -10.85 5.48
C GLU A 44 -9.06 -9.74 4.90
N ASN A 45 -9.63 -8.55 4.62
CA ASN A 45 -8.89 -7.40 4.10
C ASN A 45 -7.88 -6.89 5.13
N LEU A 46 -8.25 -6.89 6.41
CA LEU A 46 -7.36 -6.50 7.52
C LEU A 46 -6.19 -7.48 7.66
N LYS A 47 -6.46 -8.79 7.60
CA LYS A 47 -5.41 -9.81 7.60
C LYS A 47 -4.49 -9.66 6.41
N PHE A 48 -5.04 -9.40 5.23
CA PHE A 48 -4.27 -9.21 4.01
C PHE A 48 -3.40 -7.95 4.07
N SER A 49 -3.95 -6.82 4.54
CA SER A 49 -3.18 -5.60 4.82
C SER A 49 -1.97 -5.89 5.70
N LYS A 50 -2.17 -6.56 6.85
CA LYS A 50 -1.09 -6.96 7.73
C LYS A 50 -0.04 -7.83 7.03
N LEU A 51 -0.47 -8.80 6.24
CA LEU A 51 0.44 -9.67 5.49
C LEU A 51 1.28 -8.89 4.47
N LEU A 52 0.73 -7.88 3.81
CA LEU A 52 1.47 -7.03 2.87
C LEU A 52 2.54 -6.23 3.60
N HIS A 53 2.18 -5.58 4.72
CA HIS A 53 3.11 -4.80 5.52
C HIS A 53 4.24 -5.66 6.13
N ASP A 54 3.91 -6.86 6.61
CA ASP A 54 4.91 -7.78 7.16
C ASP A 54 5.76 -8.46 6.06
N GLY A 55 5.19 -8.64 4.86
CA GLY A 55 5.75 -9.51 3.81
C GLY A 55 6.50 -8.81 2.69
N ILE A 56 6.19 -7.54 2.40
CA ILE A 56 6.78 -6.79 1.27
C ILE A 56 7.19 -5.37 1.72
N PRO A 57 8.18 -5.26 2.61
CA PRO A 57 8.60 -3.98 3.18
C PRO A 57 9.19 -3.00 2.16
N GLU A 58 9.68 -3.49 1.02
CA GLU A 58 10.21 -2.70 -0.08
C GLU A 58 9.13 -1.97 -0.90
N SER A 59 7.87 -2.39 -0.77
CA SER A 59 6.73 -1.80 -1.47
C SER A 59 6.09 -0.70 -0.64
N TRP A 60 5.68 0.37 -1.30
CA TRP A 60 4.76 1.33 -0.70
C TRP A 60 3.36 0.77 -0.67
N ILE A 61 2.71 0.81 0.49
CA ILE A 61 1.33 0.36 0.64
C ILE A 61 0.47 1.56 1.01
N VAL A 62 -0.49 1.86 0.14
CA VAL A 62 -1.51 2.90 0.37
C VAL A 62 -2.86 2.20 0.52
N GLU A 63 -3.54 2.41 1.63
CA GLU A 63 -4.83 1.79 1.88
C GLU A 63 -5.96 2.82 1.82
N LEU A 64 -6.97 2.53 1.02
CA LEU A 64 -8.22 3.27 0.96
C LEU A 64 -9.17 2.69 2.01
N VAL A 65 -9.54 3.51 2.99
CA VAL A 65 -10.32 3.10 4.16
C VAL A 65 -11.64 3.90 4.25
N PRO A 66 -12.72 3.33 4.79
CA PRO A 66 -13.94 4.09 5.04
C PRO A 66 -13.74 5.12 6.16
N GLU A 67 -14.57 6.17 6.16
CA GLU A 67 -14.49 7.32 7.10
C GLU A 67 -14.47 6.88 8.58
N ASP A 68 -15.32 5.90 8.91
CA ASP A 68 -15.53 5.39 10.26
C ASP A 68 -14.51 4.31 10.71
N MET A 69 -13.50 4.00 9.88
CA MET A 69 -12.53 2.98 10.24
C MET A 69 -11.64 3.44 11.39
N PRO A 70 -11.56 2.69 12.51
CA PRO A 70 -10.65 3.02 13.60
C PRO A 70 -9.22 2.76 13.14
N LEU A 71 -8.47 3.84 12.89
CA LEU A 71 -7.06 3.77 12.53
C LEU A 71 -6.20 3.89 13.80
N PRO A 72 -5.17 3.06 13.96
CA PRO A 72 -4.22 3.22 15.05
C PRO A 72 -3.48 4.56 14.90
N LYS A 73 -3.15 5.17 16.04
CA LYS A 73 -2.57 6.52 16.09
C LYS A 73 -1.08 6.58 15.72
N ASP A 74 -0.43 5.43 15.67
CA ASP A 74 1.02 5.31 15.68
C ASP A 74 1.46 4.13 14.80
N GLU A 75 1.40 4.31 13.48
CA GLU A 75 2.07 3.43 12.53
C GLU A 75 2.85 4.27 11.52
N SER A 76 4.05 4.69 11.93
CA SER A 76 5.02 5.32 11.04
C SER A 76 5.27 4.41 9.82
N GLY A 77 5.01 4.93 8.62
CA GLY A 77 5.22 4.20 7.36
C GLY A 77 3.97 3.57 6.75
N ILE A 78 2.79 3.77 7.34
CA ILE A 78 1.51 3.38 6.75
C ILE A 78 0.77 4.60 6.20
N PHE A 79 0.25 4.47 4.98
CA PHE A 79 -0.46 5.54 4.27
C PHE A 79 -1.92 5.18 4.11
N TRP A 80 -2.77 5.77 4.96
CA TRP A 80 -4.21 5.62 4.84
C TRP A 80 -4.83 6.84 4.17
N ILE A 81 -5.80 6.60 3.30
CA ILE A 81 -6.66 7.66 2.78
C ILE A 81 -8.12 7.32 3.04
N ARG A 82 -8.82 8.22 3.74
CA ARG A 82 -10.22 8.06 4.06
C ARG A 82 -11.09 8.40 2.87
N ARG A 83 -12.18 7.66 2.69
CA ARG A 83 -13.26 8.01 1.75
C ARG A 83 -14.25 8.99 2.40
N PRO A 84 -14.86 9.90 1.62
CA PRO A 84 -14.66 10.12 0.18
C PRO A 84 -13.32 10.78 -0.14
N LEU A 85 -12.64 10.30 -1.19
CA LEU A 85 -11.33 10.78 -1.63
C LEU A 85 -11.47 11.90 -2.67
N SER A 86 -10.75 13.01 -2.48
CA SER A 86 -10.55 14.02 -3.54
C SER A 86 -9.28 13.77 -4.36
N GLU A 87 -9.25 14.29 -5.59
CA GLU A 87 -8.05 14.23 -6.45
C GLU A 87 -6.85 14.92 -5.79
N GLU A 88 -7.09 16.02 -5.08
CA GLU A 88 -6.04 16.77 -4.36
C GLU A 88 -5.42 15.94 -3.22
N GLU A 89 -6.24 15.24 -2.43
CA GLU A 89 -5.77 14.35 -1.37
C GLU A 89 -5.01 13.14 -1.93
N TRP A 90 -5.48 12.60 -3.05
CA TRP A 90 -4.79 11.51 -3.75
C TRP A 90 -3.41 11.95 -4.24
N ALA A 91 -3.35 13.10 -4.93
CA ALA A 91 -2.10 13.66 -5.43
C ALA A 91 -1.12 13.97 -4.30
N ALA A 92 -1.60 14.56 -3.19
CA ALA A 92 -0.78 14.84 -2.02
C ALA A 92 -0.20 13.56 -1.39
N THR A 93 -1.00 12.50 -1.28
CA THR A 93 -0.55 11.21 -0.73
C THR A 93 0.48 10.56 -1.65
N LEU A 94 0.23 10.52 -2.96
CA LEU A 94 1.19 9.99 -3.93
C LEU A 94 2.49 10.79 -3.94
N GLN A 95 2.45 12.12 -3.78
CA GLN A 95 3.67 12.92 -3.66
C GLN A 95 4.46 12.56 -2.38
N GLN A 96 3.79 12.32 -1.25
CA GLN A 96 4.47 11.88 -0.03
C GLN A 96 5.15 10.52 -0.23
N VAL A 97 4.42 9.57 -0.81
CA VAL A 97 4.86 8.19 -1.03
C VAL A 97 6.01 8.12 -2.06
N LEU A 98 5.88 8.82 -3.20
CA LEU A 98 6.80 8.71 -4.32
C LEU A 98 7.97 9.70 -4.28
N LEU A 99 7.82 10.87 -3.64
CA LEU A 99 8.84 11.93 -3.65
C LEU A 99 9.51 12.17 -2.29
N ARG A 100 8.83 11.90 -1.18
CA ARG A 100 9.36 12.25 0.16
C ARG A 100 9.98 11.10 0.92
N ASN A 101 9.60 9.86 0.62
CA ASN A 101 10.26 8.68 1.15
C ASN A 101 11.09 8.01 0.05
N GLY A 102 12.31 8.50 -0.16
CA GLY A 102 13.28 7.87 -1.07
C GLY A 102 13.80 6.51 -0.60
N SER A 103 13.20 5.93 0.44
CA SER A 103 13.59 4.64 0.97
C SER A 103 12.38 3.94 1.60
N PRO A 104 12.18 2.63 1.35
CA PRO A 104 11.04 1.84 1.80
C PRO A 104 10.82 1.86 3.32
N GLN A 105 9.73 1.24 3.82
CA GLN A 105 9.28 1.26 5.24
C GLN A 105 10.40 1.05 6.29
N TRP A 106 11.50 0.39 5.93
CA TRP A 106 12.70 0.20 6.75
C TRP A 106 13.55 1.45 7.02
N ALA A 107 13.39 2.53 6.26
CA ALA A 107 14.27 3.71 6.38
C ALA A 107 13.90 4.65 7.52
N ALA A 108 12.70 4.50 8.10
CA ALA A 108 12.28 5.27 9.26
C ALA A 108 13.01 4.88 10.57
N GLY A 109 13.93 3.91 10.53
CA GLY A 109 14.71 3.43 11.67
C GLY A 109 16.12 3.99 11.81
N ASN A 110 16.58 4.90 10.94
CA ASN A 110 17.97 5.33 10.92
C ASN A 110 18.14 6.86 10.96
N GLU A 111 17.54 7.51 11.96
CA GLU A 111 17.96 8.83 12.39
C GLU A 111 19.24 8.68 13.25
N ILE A 112 20.35 9.28 12.78
CA ILE A 112 21.60 9.47 13.54
C ILE A 112 21.49 10.75 14.34
#